data_AF-A0A346A3I1-F1
#
_entry.id   AF-A0A346A3I1-F1
#
_cell.length_a   1.000
_cell.length_b   1.000
_cell.length_c   1.000
_cell.angle_alpha   90.00
_cell.angle_beta   90.00
_cell.angle_gamma   90.00
#
_symmetry.space_group_name_H-M   'P 1'
#
loop_
_entity.id
_entity.type
_entity.pdbx_description
1 polymer ?
#
loop_
_entity_poly.entity_id
_entity_poly.type
_entity_poly.pdbx_seq_one_letter_code
_entity_poly.pdbx_strand_id
1 'polypeptide(L)'
;MVLGLSIQNFTLLHVVISLIAIAAGFVVLFAMLRANASPGWTAVFLITTVLTTVTGFLFPITAFTPALGVGILSSLILIVALFALYGRKLAGAWRWIYVVTALFAFYLNVFVLVVQAFQKIGALNALAPNGSEPPFLIAQAVVLGAFVVLGALAVMRFRPLLGRVALT
;
A
#
# COMPACT_ATOMS: atom_id res chain seq x y z
N MET A 1 14.68 23.05 1.69
CA MET A 1 14.14 22.63 0.38
C MET A 1 14.43 21.16 0.19
N VAL A 2 13.62 20.44 -0.60
CA VAL A 2 13.85 19.03 -0.98
C VAL A 2 13.75 18.95 -2.49
N LEU A 3 14.80 18.51 -3.18
CA LEU A 3 14.87 18.45 -4.66
C LEU A 3 14.48 19.77 -5.36
N GLY A 4 14.88 20.93 -4.82
CA GLY A 4 14.52 22.23 -5.40
C GLY A 4 13.10 22.71 -5.09
N LEU A 5 12.29 21.95 -4.35
CA LEU A 5 10.95 22.36 -3.89
C LEU A 5 10.96 22.86 -2.44
N SER A 6 10.01 23.74 -2.10
CA SER A 6 9.69 24.03 -0.70
C SER A 6 9.18 22.74 -0.01
N ILE A 7 9.32 22.66 1.32
CA ILE A 7 8.84 21.49 2.07
C ILE A 7 7.33 21.29 1.86
N GLN A 8 6.57 22.39 1.80
CA GLN A 8 5.14 22.35 1.53
C GLN A 8 4.81 21.77 0.15
N ASN A 9 5.46 22.24 -0.92
CA ASN A 9 5.21 21.73 -2.27
C ASN A 9 5.64 20.27 -2.41
N PHE A 10 6.75 19.88 -1.78
CA PHE A 10 7.17 18.49 -1.73
C PHE A 10 6.18 17.60 -0.96
N THR A 11 5.63 18.11 0.14
CA THR A 11 4.56 17.43 0.90
C THR A 11 3.32 17.22 0.04
N LEU A 12 2.88 18.25 -0.68
CA LEU A 12 1.73 18.16 -1.59
C LEU A 12 1.98 17.10 -2.67
N LEU A 13 3.16 17.12 -3.31
CA LEU A 13 3.54 16.13 -4.31
C LEU A 13 3.49 14.71 -3.74
N HIS A 14 4.11 14.48 -2.58
CA HIS A 14 4.10 13.18 -1.89
C HIS A 14 2.67 12.71 -1.58
N VAL A 15 1.81 13.60 -1.09
CA VAL A 15 0.41 13.28 -0.80
C VAL A 15 -0.35 12.90 -2.08
N VAL A 16 -0.21 13.67 -3.16
CA VAL A 16 -0.88 13.38 -4.44
C VAL A 16 -0.45 12.01 -4.99
N ILE A 17 0.85 11.70 -4.99
CA ILE A 17 1.37 10.39 -5.42
C ILE A 17 0.76 9.26 -4.55
N SER A 18 0.68 9.48 -3.24
CA SER A 18 0.12 8.50 -2.30
C SER A 18 -1.38 8.26 -2.51
N LEU A 19 -2.14 9.31 -2.81
CA LEU A 19 -3.56 9.19 -3.13
C LEU A 19 -3.78 8.43 -4.44
N ILE A 20 -2.92 8.64 -5.46
CA ILE A 20 -2.96 7.86 -6.70
C ILE A 20 -2.64 6.38 -6.41
N ALA A 21 -1.63 6.10 -5.58
CA ALA A 21 -1.28 4.75 -5.16
C ALA A 21 -2.45 4.04 -4.46
N ILE A 22 -3.15 4.74 -3.57
CA ILE A 22 -4.30 4.20 -2.84
C ILE A 22 -5.47 3.93 -3.80
N ALA A 23 -5.80 4.88 -4.68
CA ALA A 23 -6.87 4.70 -5.67
C ALA A 23 -6.59 3.51 -6.60
N ALA A 24 -5.36 3.41 -7.14
CA ALA A 24 -4.95 2.28 -7.97
C ALA A 24 -4.94 0.96 -7.18
N GLY A 25 -4.54 0.99 -5.91
CA GLY A 25 -4.56 -0.17 -5.01
C GLY A 25 -5.96 -0.77 -4.84
N PHE A 26 -6.99 0.07 -4.71
CA PHE A 26 -8.38 -0.39 -4.69
C PHE A 26 -8.77 -1.07 -6.01
N VAL A 27 -8.41 -0.50 -7.16
CA VAL A 27 -8.69 -1.12 -8.48
C VAL A 27 -8.00 -2.48 -8.61
N VAL A 28 -6.75 -2.59 -8.18
CA VAL A 28 -5.98 -3.85 -8.18
C VAL A 28 -6.60 -4.88 -7.24
N LEU A 29 -6.99 -4.49 -6.02
CA LEU A 29 -7.69 -5.36 -5.07
C LEU A 29 -8.99 -5.90 -5.66
N PHE A 30 -9.82 -5.04 -6.27
CA PHE A 30 -11.08 -5.48 -6.89
C PHE A 30 -10.83 -6.41 -8.08
N ALA A 31 -9.77 -6.18 -8.87
CA ALA A 31 -9.38 -7.11 -9.94
C ALA A 31 -8.98 -8.47 -9.37
N MET A 32 -8.17 -8.51 -8.30
CA MET A 32 -7.78 -9.75 -7.61
C MET A 32 -8.99 -10.52 -7.07
N LEU A 33 -9.97 -9.84 -6.46
CA LEU A 33 -11.21 -10.43 -5.95
C LEU A 33 -12.12 -11.00 -7.04
N ARG A 34 -11.97 -10.53 -8.28
CA ARG A 34 -12.65 -11.04 -9.48
C ARG A 34 -11.82 -12.07 -10.25
N ALA A 35 -10.70 -12.52 -9.68
CA ALA A 35 -9.73 -13.41 -10.33
C ALA A 35 -9.20 -12.88 -11.67
N ASN A 36 -9.20 -11.56 -11.87
CA ASN A 36 -8.76 -10.91 -13.09
C ASN A 36 -7.39 -10.22 -12.89
N ALA A 37 -6.62 -10.12 -13.97
CA ALA A 37 -5.42 -9.30 -14.00
C ALA A 37 -5.77 -7.87 -14.47
N SER A 38 -5.11 -6.87 -13.90
CA SER A 38 -5.21 -5.48 -14.38
C SER A 38 -3.82 -4.89 -14.57
N PRO A 39 -3.07 -5.29 -15.62
CA PRO A 39 -1.64 -4.98 -15.73
C PRO A 39 -1.32 -3.48 -15.67
N GLY A 40 -2.14 -2.65 -16.33
CA GLY A 40 -2.00 -1.19 -16.30
C GLY A 40 -2.18 -0.61 -14.89
N TRP A 41 -3.26 -0.98 -14.20
CA TRP A 41 -3.52 -0.51 -12.84
C TRP A 41 -2.52 -1.07 -11.82
N THR A 42 -2.06 -2.31 -12.01
CA THR A 42 -0.97 -2.90 -11.23
C THR A 42 0.31 -2.09 -11.38
N ALA A 43 0.66 -1.69 -12.62
CA ALA A 43 1.84 -0.87 -12.85
C ALA A 43 1.71 0.50 -12.17
N VAL A 44 0.57 1.18 -12.34
CA VAL A 44 0.29 2.47 -11.66
C VAL A 44 0.42 2.32 -10.15
N PHE A 45 -0.24 1.32 -9.56
CA PHE A 45 -0.18 1.03 -8.13
C PHE A 45 1.25 0.82 -7.63
N LEU A 46 2.02 -0.06 -8.28
CA LEU A 46 3.38 -0.38 -7.84
C LEU A 46 4.33 0.79 -8.00
N ILE A 47 4.29 1.49 -9.14
CA ILE A 47 5.14 2.66 -9.40
C ILE A 47 4.86 3.76 -8.39
N THR A 48 3.59 4.12 -8.20
CA THR A 48 3.22 5.19 -7.27
C THR A 48 3.47 4.80 -5.81
N THR A 49 3.30 3.54 -5.43
CA THR A 49 3.67 3.06 -4.08
C THR A 49 5.18 3.13 -3.85
N VAL A 50 6.01 2.75 -4.84
CA VAL A 50 7.46 2.93 -4.78
C VAL A 50 7.81 4.40 -4.65
N LEU A 51 7.21 5.28 -5.47
CA LEU A 51 7.45 6.72 -5.42
C LEU A 51 7.02 7.33 -4.08
N THR A 52 5.87 6.93 -3.52
CA THR A 52 5.43 7.32 -2.16
C THR A 52 6.49 6.92 -1.13
N THR A 53 6.94 5.67 -1.13
CA THR A 53 7.95 5.19 -0.19
C THR A 53 9.27 5.96 -0.34
N VAL A 54 9.77 6.11 -1.57
CA VAL A 54 11.02 6.84 -1.84
C VAL A 54 10.91 8.31 -1.40
N THR A 55 9.85 9.01 -1.80
CA THR A 55 9.65 10.42 -1.42
C THR A 55 9.48 10.58 0.09
N GLY A 56 8.91 9.60 0.78
CA GLY A 56 8.85 9.55 2.25
C GLY A 56 10.23 9.60 2.92
N PHE A 57 11.25 8.98 2.31
CA PHE A 57 12.64 9.03 2.81
C PHE A 57 13.37 10.33 2.50
N LEU A 58 12.88 11.14 1.57
CA LEU A 58 13.53 12.39 1.17
C LEU A 58 13.16 13.58 2.06
N PHE A 59 12.20 13.42 2.98
CA PHE A 59 11.90 14.45 3.98
C PHE A 59 13.10 14.68 4.92
N PRO A 60 13.31 15.92 5.41
CA PRO A 60 14.42 16.25 6.29
C PRO A 60 14.19 15.69 7.71
N ILE A 61 14.42 14.40 7.88
CA ILE A 61 14.24 13.67 9.14
C ILE A 61 15.60 13.50 9.82
N THR A 62 15.75 13.99 11.04
CA THR A 62 17.01 13.98 11.81
C THR A 62 17.10 12.89 12.87
N ALA A 63 15.99 12.18 13.13
CA ALA A 63 15.90 11.12 14.12
C ALA A 63 15.02 9.97 13.61
N PHE A 64 15.16 8.78 14.19
CA PHE A 64 14.29 7.67 13.82
C PHE A 64 12.84 7.97 14.22
N THR A 65 11.93 7.92 13.24
CA THR A 65 10.50 8.16 13.44
C THR A 65 9.69 6.93 13.03
N PRO A 66 8.45 6.75 13.53
CA PRO A 66 7.56 5.70 13.04
C PRO A 66 7.39 5.71 11.51
N ALA A 67 7.41 6.89 10.88
CA ALA A 67 7.34 7.01 9.43
C ALA A 67 8.52 6.33 8.71
N LEU A 68 9.75 6.44 9.23
CA LEU A 68 10.92 5.74 8.69
C LEU A 68 10.78 4.22 8.85
N GLY A 69 10.30 3.76 10.01
CA GLY A 69 10.04 2.34 10.23
C GLY A 69 9.04 1.75 9.22
N VAL A 70 7.92 2.45 9.00
CA VAL A 70 6.92 2.06 8.00
C VAL A 70 7.50 2.11 6.58
N GLY A 71 8.29 3.12 6.25
CA GLY A 71 8.96 3.22 4.95
C GLY A 71 9.91 2.05 4.67
N ILE A 72 10.70 1.64 5.68
CA ILE A 72 11.62 0.49 5.57
C ILE A 72 10.82 -0.79 5.34
N LEU A 73 9.78 -1.02 6.14
CA LEU A 73 8.91 -2.19 6.00
C LEU A 73 8.26 -2.22 4.59
N SER A 74 7.72 -1.08 4.14
CA SER A 74 7.12 -0.94 2.81
C SER A 74 8.14 -1.28 1.70
N SER A 75 9.38 -0.81 1.84
CA SER A 75 10.46 -1.10 0.89
C SER A 75 10.75 -2.60 0.77
N LEU A 76 10.89 -3.28 1.90
CA LEU A 76 11.14 -4.73 1.92
C LEU A 76 9.99 -5.51 1.28
N ILE A 77 8.74 -5.15 1.60
CA ILE A 77 7.55 -5.79 1.04
C ILE A 77 7.43 -5.54 -0.48
N LEU A 78 7.72 -4.32 -0.95
CA LEU A 78 7.70 -3.98 -2.36
C LEU A 78 8.76 -4.76 -3.15
N ILE A 79 9.95 -4.96 -2.59
CA ILE A 79 10.99 -5.79 -3.22
C ILE A 79 10.46 -7.21 -3.47
N VAL A 80 9.80 -7.81 -2.48
CA VAL A 80 9.21 -9.14 -2.61
C VAL A 80 8.07 -9.14 -3.64
N ALA A 81 7.18 -8.15 -3.61
CA ALA A 81 6.07 -8.04 -4.55
C ALA A 81 6.56 -7.91 -6.01
N LEU A 82 7.55 -7.05 -6.24
CA LEU A 82 8.16 -6.84 -7.56
C LEU A 82 8.89 -8.10 -8.04
N PHE A 83 9.64 -8.77 -7.17
CA PHE A 83 10.32 -10.02 -7.52
C PHE A 83 9.31 -11.14 -7.84
N ALA A 84 8.24 -11.26 -7.07
CA ALA A 84 7.18 -12.23 -7.32
C ALA A 84 6.48 -11.99 -8.67
N LEU A 85 6.18 -10.73 -8.99
CA LEU A 85 5.51 -10.34 -10.23
C LEU A 85 6.42 -10.43 -11.46
N TYR A 86 7.61 -9.82 -11.42
CA TYR A 86 8.48 -9.69 -12.59
C TYR A 86 9.54 -10.78 -12.69
N GLY A 87 10.19 -11.14 -11.57
CA GLY A 87 11.25 -12.15 -11.56
C GLY A 87 10.71 -13.57 -11.64
N ARG A 88 9.65 -13.87 -10.88
CA ARG A 88 9.05 -15.20 -10.78
C ARG A 88 7.77 -15.36 -11.59
N LYS A 89 7.30 -14.28 -12.23
CA LYS A 89 6.14 -14.27 -13.13
C LYS A 89 4.91 -14.96 -12.51
N LEU A 90 4.74 -14.80 -11.19
CA LEU A 90 3.65 -15.40 -10.41
C LEU A 90 3.60 -16.95 -10.49
N ALA A 91 4.73 -17.61 -10.74
CA ALA A 91 4.77 -19.08 -10.85
C ALA A 91 4.56 -19.77 -9.50
N GLY A 92 3.62 -20.72 -9.43
CA GLY A 92 3.36 -21.52 -8.23
C GLY A 92 3.07 -20.67 -6.99
N ALA A 93 3.85 -20.87 -5.92
CA ALA A 93 3.71 -20.15 -4.66
C ALA A 93 3.90 -18.62 -4.80
N TRP A 94 4.66 -18.16 -5.81
CA TRP A 94 4.94 -16.74 -6.00
C TRP A 94 3.68 -15.91 -6.30
N ARG A 95 2.60 -16.54 -6.76
CA ARG A 95 1.31 -15.86 -6.98
C ARG A 95 0.67 -15.38 -5.68
N TRP A 96 0.54 -16.25 -4.68
CA TRP A 96 -0.08 -15.85 -3.42
C TRP A 96 0.87 -14.96 -2.61
N ILE A 97 2.19 -15.18 -2.72
CA ILE A 97 3.20 -14.29 -2.14
C ILE A 97 3.05 -12.87 -2.71
N TYR A 98 2.88 -12.74 -4.04
CA TYR A 98 2.59 -11.45 -4.66
C TYR A 98 1.30 -10.81 -4.11
N VAL A 99 0.20 -11.57 -4.03
CA VAL A 99 -1.06 -11.04 -3.49
C VAL A 99 -0.89 -10.52 -2.07
N VAL A 100 -0.29 -11.32 -1.19
CA VAL A 100 -0.08 -10.93 0.22
C VAL A 100 0.83 -9.70 0.32
N THR A 101 1.95 -9.68 -0.38
CA THR A 101 2.91 -8.56 -0.32
C THR A 101 2.35 -7.29 -0.96
N ALA A 102 1.67 -7.39 -2.11
CA ALA A 102 1.02 -6.24 -2.74
C ALA A 102 -0.10 -5.66 -1.86
N LEU A 103 -0.94 -6.51 -1.26
CA LEU A 103 -2.01 -6.04 -0.38
C LEU A 103 -1.47 -5.52 0.96
N PHE A 104 -0.35 -6.04 1.44
CA PHE A 104 0.29 -5.51 2.63
C PHE A 104 0.93 -4.14 2.37
N ALA A 105 1.58 -3.93 1.22
CA ALA A 105 2.04 -2.60 0.80
C ALA A 105 0.88 -1.62 0.65
N PHE A 106 -0.25 -2.08 0.07
CA PHE A 106 -1.46 -1.26 -0.04
C PHE A 106 -2.04 -0.90 1.34
N TYR A 107 -2.09 -1.86 2.27
CA TYR A 107 -2.48 -1.61 3.67
C TYR A 107 -1.60 -0.53 4.31
N LEU A 108 -0.27 -0.60 4.14
CA LEU A 108 0.64 0.40 4.73
C LEU A 108 0.37 1.81 4.20
N ASN A 109 0.05 1.97 2.91
CA ASN A 109 -0.36 3.28 2.36
C ASN A 109 -1.63 3.82 3.05
N VAL A 110 -2.65 2.97 3.23
CA VAL A 110 -3.91 3.36 3.90
C VAL A 110 -3.70 3.64 5.38
N PHE A 111 -2.88 2.83 6.06
CA PHE A 111 -2.48 3.03 7.45
C PHE A 111 -1.83 4.41 7.64
N VAL A 112 -0.85 4.76 6.80
CA VAL A 112 -0.18 6.07 6.84
C VAL A 112 -1.15 7.20 6.51
N LEU A 113 -2.06 7.00 5.54
CA LEU A 113 -3.10 7.98 5.24
C LEU A 113 -3.96 8.28 6.48
N VAL A 114 -4.39 7.27 7.23
CA VAL A 114 -5.16 7.47 8.48
C VAL A 114 -4.33 8.25 9.50
N VAL A 115 -3.07 7.86 9.74
CA VAL A 115 -2.17 8.60 10.64
C VAL A 115 -2.06 10.07 10.22
N GLN A 116 -1.80 10.34 8.94
CA GLN A 116 -1.65 11.70 8.43
C GLN A 116 -2.97 12.49 8.51
N ALA A 117 -4.12 11.85 8.26
CA ALA A 117 -5.41 12.50 8.37
C ALA A 117 -5.68 12.98 9.80
N PHE A 118 -5.46 12.13 10.81
CA PHE A 118 -5.62 12.49 12.22
C PHE A 118 -4.58 13.53 12.69
N GLN A 119 -3.39 13.56 12.09
CA GLN A 119 -2.37 14.56 12.44
C GLN A 119 -2.59 15.92 11.77
N LYS A 120 -3.18 15.96 10.58
CA LYS A 120 -3.20 17.17 9.72
C LYS A 120 -4.59 17.79 9.54
N ILE A 121 -5.67 17.05 9.76
CA ILE A 121 -7.04 17.56 9.64
C ILE A 121 -7.55 17.94 11.03
N GLY A 122 -7.80 19.24 11.26
CA GLY A 122 -8.16 19.76 12.58
C GLY A 122 -9.32 19.05 13.27
N ALA A 123 -10.39 18.73 12.52
CA ALA A 123 -11.54 18.01 13.07
C ALA A 123 -11.20 16.58 13.52
N LEU A 124 -10.32 15.87 12.81
CA LEU A 124 -9.88 14.53 13.20
C LEU A 124 -8.83 14.60 14.32
N ASN A 125 -7.93 15.57 14.27
CA ASN A 125 -6.94 15.79 15.31
C ASN A 125 -7.60 16.08 16.66
N ALA A 126 -8.69 16.86 16.68
CA ALA A 126 -9.46 17.10 17.90
C ALA A 126 -10.03 15.82 18.53
N LEU A 127 -10.26 14.76 17.76
CA LEU A 127 -10.76 13.47 18.25
C LEU A 127 -9.64 12.55 18.76
N ALA A 128 -8.41 12.71 18.26
CA ALA A 128 -7.25 11.94 18.72
C ALA A 128 -5.94 12.74 18.60
N PRO A 129 -5.70 13.73 19.48
CA PRO A 129 -4.56 14.63 19.37
C PRO A 129 -3.20 13.91 19.46
N ASN A 130 -3.13 12.84 20.25
CA ASN A 130 -1.90 12.08 20.48
C ASN A 130 -1.78 10.84 19.57
N GLY A 131 -2.84 10.47 18.86
CA GLY A 131 -2.85 9.28 18.00
C GLY A 131 -2.88 7.97 18.81
N SER A 132 -3.46 8.00 20.01
CA SER A 132 -3.66 6.83 20.87
C SER A 132 -5.07 6.75 21.43
N GLU A 133 -5.89 7.77 21.16
CA GLU A 133 -7.26 7.88 21.62
C GLU A 133 -8.17 6.88 20.87
N PRO A 134 -9.29 6.47 21.48
CA PRO A 134 -10.19 5.46 20.90
C PRO A 134 -10.62 5.73 19.45
N PRO A 135 -10.96 6.96 19.01
CA PRO A 135 -11.35 7.20 17.61
C PRO A 135 -10.27 6.81 16.60
N PHE A 136 -9.00 7.09 16.89
CA PHE A 136 -7.88 6.70 16.03
C PHE A 136 -7.69 5.18 16.02
N LEU A 137 -7.72 4.54 17.20
CA LEU A 137 -7.56 3.09 17.31
C LEU A 137 -8.69 2.33 16.60
N ILE A 138 -9.93 2.81 16.69
CA ILE A 138 -11.08 2.25 15.98
C ILE A 138 -10.87 2.36 14.47
N ALA A 139 -10.47 3.53 13.97
CA ALA A 139 -10.19 3.72 12.54
C ALA A 139 -9.11 2.75 12.05
N GLN A 140 -8.01 2.59 12.79
CA GLN A 140 -6.95 1.64 12.45
C GLN A 140 -7.41 0.18 12.51
N ALA A 141 -8.20 -0.19 13.52
CA ALA A 141 -8.74 -1.53 13.66
C ALA A 141 -9.69 -1.88 12.51
N VAL A 142 -10.53 -0.94 12.08
CA VAL A 142 -11.42 -1.10 10.91
C VAL A 142 -10.60 -1.30 9.63
N VAL A 143 -9.57 -0.48 9.41
CA VAL A 143 -8.68 -0.63 8.25
C VAL A 143 -7.99 -1.99 8.27
N LEU A 144 -7.41 -2.40 9.40
CA LEU A 144 -6.75 -3.70 9.54
C LEU A 144 -7.73 -4.85 9.29
N GLY A 145 -8.91 -4.83 9.91
CA GLY A 145 -9.94 -5.85 9.74
C GLY A 145 -10.39 -5.98 8.29
N ALA A 146 -10.61 -4.85 7.60
CA ALA A 146 -10.97 -4.84 6.19
C ALA A 146 -9.86 -5.47 5.32
N PHE A 147 -8.60 -5.12 5.54
CA PHE A 147 -7.47 -5.69 4.78
C PHE A 147 -7.22 -7.17 5.07
N VAL A 148 -7.43 -7.64 6.31
CA VAL A 148 -7.35 -9.06 6.64
C VAL A 148 -8.43 -9.85 5.89
N VAL A 149 -9.68 -9.40 5.93
CA VAL A 149 -10.81 -10.08 5.26
C VAL A 149 -10.62 -10.04 3.73
N LEU A 150 -10.39 -8.86 3.16
CA LEU A 150 -10.24 -8.69 1.71
C LEU A 150 -8.97 -9.38 1.19
N GLY A 151 -7.89 -9.39 1.98
CA GLY A 151 -6.66 -10.10 1.68
C GLY A 151 -6.83 -11.61 1.65
N ALA A 152 -7.50 -12.18 2.65
CA ALA A 152 -7.84 -13.60 2.65
C ALA A 152 -8.69 -13.98 1.43
N LEU A 153 -9.72 -13.18 1.13
CA LEU A 153 -10.56 -13.38 -0.05
C LEU A 153 -9.76 -13.26 -1.36
N ALA A 154 -8.85 -12.29 -1.47
CA ALA A 154 -8.01 -12.11 -2.64
C ALA A 154 -7.07 -13.30 -2.85
N VAL A 155 -6.42 -13.80 -1.81
CA VAL A 155 -5.58 -15.01 -1.88
C VAL A 155 -6.41 -16.23 -2.28
N MET A 156 -7.61 -16.39 -1.72
CA MET A 156 -8.50 -17.51 -2.02
C MET A 156 -9.07 -17.48 -3.44
N ARG A 157 -9.33 -16.29 -4.00
CA ARG A 157 -9.97 -16.12 -5.32
C ARG A 157 -8.99 -15.94 -6.45
N PHE A 158 -7.83 -15.34 -6.20
CA PHE A 158 -6.78 -15.15 -7.20
C PHE A 158 -5.99 -16.45 -7.43
N ARG A 159 -6.70 -17.54 -7.77
CA ARG A 159 -6.14 -18.86 -8.01
C ARG A 159 -5.55 -19.00 -9.43
N PRO A 160 -4.66 -19.98 -9.64
CA PRO A 160 -4.34 -20.48 -10.98
C PRO A 160 -5.63 -20.95 -11.66
N LEU A 161 -5.76 -20.73 -12.97
CA LEU A 161 -6.59 -21.63 -13.77
C LEU A 161 -5.96 -23.01 -13.61
N LEU A 162 -6.54 -23.85 -12.76
CA LEU A 162 -6.15 -25.27 -12.70
C LEU A 162 -6.32 -25.83 -14.11
N GLY A 163 -5.21 -26.26 -14.72
CA GLY A 163 -5.13 -27.11 -15.89
C GLY A 163 -6.17 -26.90 -17.00
N ARG A 164 -5.87 -26.04 -17.97
CA ARG A 164 -6.11 -26.42 -19.38
C ARG A 164 -4.94 -27.27 -19.90
N VAL A 165 -4.59 -28.29 -19.12
CA VAL A 165 -3.89 -29.47 -19.61
C VAL A 165 -4.90 -30.60 -19.43
N ALA A 166 -5.93 -30.58 -20.26
CA ALA A 166 -6.81 -31.69 -20.50
C ALA A 166 -7.31 -31.53 -21.95
N LEU A 167 -6.68 -32.32 -22.83
CA LEU A 167 -7.11 -32.70 -24.18
C LEU A 167 -7.01 -31.63 -25.28
N THR A 168 -5.82 -31.50 -25.87
CA THR A 168 -5.61 -31.45 -27.33
C THR A 168 -4.34 -32.19 -27.67
#